data_AF-A0A535NJL3-F1
#
_entry.id   AF-A0A535NJL3-F1
#
_cell.length_a   1.000
_cell.length_b   1.000
_cell.length_c   1.000
_cell.angle_alpha   90.00
_cell.angle_beta   90.00
_cell.angle_gamma   90.00
#
_symmetry.space_group_name_H-M   'P 1'
#
loop_
_entity.id
_entity.type
_entity.pdbx_description
1 polymer ?
#
loop_
_entity_poly.entity_id
_entity_poly.type
_entity_poly.pdbx_seq_one_letter_code
_entity_poly.pdbx_strand_id
1 'polypeptide(L)'
;MPTCRVALPIGLVDRFKDLTDWLTEGEAAASQGDLMSSDVALHRPSRRWYGQVMPGSWAPNIDSDGVDGKLSGVAAVQAHDPAFDENVFLAQVQRLFFAVLEAWTALKPALSQGVMASLIWEEQQAQIAAYQQRGWHNVLPKLAFTSAVVAGALCGSGFDTITVRINASSADYDLDSGGQVIGGETQPWDWTEDWIFQRPSTAQTGRAGTITSQACPNCGASVNVDITSICPFCDAAVISGKFGWLLTRIDRV
;
A
#
# COMPACT_ATOMS: atom_id res chain seq x y z
N MET A 1 45.89 -60.70 -29.67
CA MET A 1 45.09 -59.86 -28.75
C MET A 1 43.62 -60.06 -29.09
N PRO A 2 42.74 -60.31 -28.12
CA PRO A 2 41.41 -60.83 -28.36
C PRO A 2 40.39 -59.75 -28.73
N THR A 3 39.63 -60.07 -29.77
CA THR A 3 38.21 -59.84 -30.06
C THR A 3 37.36 -58.92 -29.16
N CYS A 4 36.89 -57.84 -29.78
CA CYS A 4 35.50 -57.36 -29.91
C CYS A 4 34.37 -58.05 -29.10
N ARG A 5 33.55 -57.25 -28.40
CA ARG A 5 32.08 -57.39 -28.42
C ARG A 5 31.38 -56.05 -28.20
N VAL A 6 30.48 -55.76 -29.13
CA VAL A 6 29.54 -54.64 -29.19
C VAL A 6 28.40 -54.86 -28.18
N ALA A 7 27.95 -53.79 -27.52
CA ALA A 7 26.62 -53.70 -26.94
C ALA A 7 25.92 -52.47 -27.54
N LEU A 8 24.79 -52.69 -28.21
CA LEU A 8 23.90 -51.61 -28.68
C LEU A 8 23.25 -50.91 -27.46
N PRO A 9 22.99 -49.59 -27.52
CA PRO A 9 22.18 -48.92 -26.52
C PRO A 9 20.71 -49.30 -26.68
N ILE A 10 20.11 -49.62 -25.53
CA ILE A 10 18.68 -49.81 -25.29
C ILE A 10 17.95 -48.49 -25.59
N GLY A 11 16.77 -48.62 -26.20
CA GLY A 11 16.03 -47.54 -26.85
C GLY A 11 15.53 -46.41 -25.94
N LEU A 12 15.30 -45.27 -26.59
CA LEU A 12 14.76 -43.99 -26.09
C LEU A 12 13.39 -44.08 -25.38
N VAL A 13 12.78 -45.26 -25.26
CA VAL A 13 11.36 -45.41 -24.87
C VAL A 13 11.18 -45.58 -23.35
N ASP A 14 12.19 -46.07 -22.62
CA ASP A 14 12.05 -46.28 -21.16
C ASP A 14 12.22 -45.00 -20.32
N ARG A 15 12.78 -43.92 -20.87
CA ARG A 15 12.90 -42.64 -20.12
C ARG A 15 11.60 -41.84 -20.02
N PHE A 16 10.59 -42.15 -20.83
CA PHE A 16 9.33 -41.41 -20.81
C PHE A 16 8.32 -41.97 -19.80
N LYS A 17 8.46 -43.24 -19.39
CA LYS A 17 7.53 -43.84 -18.44
C LYS A 17 7.78 -43.34 -17.01
N ASP A 18 9.04 -43.28 -16.59
CA ASP A 18 9.42 -42.79 -15.25
C ASP A 18 9.08 -41.30 -15.02
N LEU A 19 9.04 -40.48 -16.09
CA LEU A 19 8.63 -39.08 -16.01
C LEU A 19 7.12 -38.91 -15.79
N THR A 20 6.32 -39.86 -16.28
CA THR A 20 4.85 -39.78 -16.17
C THR A 20 4.39 -40.19 -14.78
N ASP A 21 5.02 -41.20 -14.17
CA ASP A 21 4.68 -41.64 -12.81
C ASP A 21 5.06 -40.57 -11.76
N TRP A 22 6.18 -39.86 -11.94
CA TRP A 22 6.56 -38.73 -11.07
C TRP A 22 5.60 -37.54 -11.15
N LEU A 23 5.10 -37.21 -12.35
CA LEU A 23 4.10 -36.15 -12.52
C LEU A 23 2.76 -36.55 -11.90
N THR A 24 2.36 -37.82 -12.02
CA THR A 24 1.06 -38.28 -11.49
C THR A 24 1.08 -38.43 -9.96
N GLU A 25 2.20 -38.86 -9.36
CA GLU A 25 2.36 -38.88 -7.89
C GLU A 25 2.54 -37.47 -7.31
N GLY A 26 3.20 -36.56 -8.04
CA GLY A 26 3.33 -35.15 -7.66
C GLY A 26 2.01 -34.37 -7.72
N GLU A 27 1.16 -34.64 -8.72
CA GLU A 27 -0.14 -33.98 -8.89
C GLU A 27 -1.23 -34.56 -7.97
N ALA A 28 -1.14 -35.84 -7.60
CA ALA A 28 -2.05 -36.46 -6.62
C ALA A 28 -1.75 -36.04 -5.17
N ALA A 29 -0.48 -35.78 -4.82
CA ALA A 29 -0.11 -35.27 -3.50
C ALA A 29 -0.35 -33.75 -3.36
N ALA A 30 -0.28 -33.00 -4.47
CA ALA A 30 -0.52 -31.55 -4.48
C ALA A 30 -2.00 -31.12 -4.45
N SER A 31 -2.94 -32.06 -4.58
CA SER A 31 -4.38 -31.76 -4.66
C SER A 31 -5.22 -32.21 -3.45
N GLN A 32 -4.59 -32.73 -2.39
CA GLN A 32 -5.28 -33.11 -1.14
C GLN A 32 -4.72 -32.46 0.14
N GLY A 33 -3.70 -31.60 0.06
CA GLY A 33 -3.12 -30.90 1.21
C GLY A 33 -3.72 -29.53 1.52
N ASP A 34 -4.47 -28.91 0.59
CA ASP A 34 -4.78 -27.48 0.63
C ASP A 34 -6.18 -27.12 1.17
N LEU A 35 -6.85 -28.07 1.84
CA LEU A 35 -8.18 -27.85 2.45
C LEU A 35 -8.20 -27.91 3.99
N MET A 36 -7.05 -27.98 4.66
CA MET A 36 -6.99 -27.99 6.14
C MET A 36 -5.86 -27.14 6.73
N SER A 37 -5.24 -26.21 5.99
CA SER A 37 -4.42 -25.17 6.64
C SER A 37 -5.33 -24.03 7.07
N SER A 38 -5.79 -24.11 8.32
CA SER A 38 -6.50 -23.03 9.01
C SER A 38 -5.54 -22.02 9.66
N ASP A 39 -4.31 -21.92 9.17
CA ASP A 39 -3.46 -20.76 9.45
C ASP A 39 -3.90 -19.60 8.54
N VAL A 40 -5.12 -19.12 8.76
CA VAL A 40 -5.43 -17.73 8.45
C VAL A 40 -4.46 -16.94 9.31
N ALA A 41 -3.44 -16.33 8.69
CA ALA A 41 -2.56 -15.41 9.39
C ALA A 41 -3.45 -14.43 10.16
N LEU A 42 -3.45 -14.57 11.50
CA LEU A 42 -4.19 -13.69 12.39
C LEU A 42 -3.82 -12.26 12.02
N HIS A 43 -4.78 -11.35 12.11
CA HIS A 43 -4.54 -9.92 11.88
C HIS A 43 -4.22 -9.52 10.43
N ARG A 44 -4.72 -10.25 9.43
CA ARG A 44 -4.64 -9.84 8.03
C ARG A 44 -5.84 -8.95 7.66
N PRO A 45 -5.68 -7.62 7.50
CA PRO A 45 -6.78 -6.79 7.03
C PRO A 45 -7.20 -7.20 5.63
N SER A 46 -8.49 -7.07 5.32
CA SER A 46 -9.06 -7.50 4.03
C SER A 46 -8.59 -6.63 2.85
N ARG A 47 -8.00 -5.47 3.13
CA ARG A 47 -7.42 -4.54 2.14
C ARG A 47 -6.33 -5.23 1.30
N ARG A 48 -6.41 -5.04 -0.02
CA ARG A 48 -5.52 -5.63 -1.04
C ARG A 48 -4.89 -4.60 -1.99
N TRP A 49 -5.05 -3.32 -1.71
CA TRP A 49 -4.38 -2.23 -2.40
C TRP A 49 -3.09 -1.90 -1.64
N TYR A 50 -1.95 -2.16 -2.28
CA TYR A 50 -0.62 -1.95 -1.70
C TYR A 50 0.20 -0.97 -2.51
N GLY A 51 -0.16 -0.76 -3.77
CA GLY A 51 0.54 0.18 -4.63
C GLY A 51 1.97 -0.20 -4.93
N GLN A 52 2.69 0.77 -5.47
CA GLN A 52 4.11 0.68 -5.78
C GLN A 52 4.72 2.07 -5.80
N VAL A 53 6.04 2.14 -5.63
CA VAL A 53 6.76 3.39 -5.83
C VAL A 53 6.68 3.85 -7.29
N MET A 54 6.80 5.16 -7.52
CA MET A 54 6.76 5.75 -8.85
C MET A 54 7.83 5.11 -9.76
N PRO A 55 7.56 4.92 -11.07
CA PRO A 55 8.51 4.29 -11.99
C PRO A 55 9.89 4.96 -11.96
N GLY A 56 10.94 4.14 -11.84
CA GLY A 56 12.32 4.63 -11.77
C GLY A 56 12.76 5.20 -10.42
N SER A 57 11.97 5.03 -9.37
CA SER A 57 12.30 5.42 -7.99
C SER A 57 12.34 4.21 -7.05
N TRP A 58 12.79 4.42 -5.82
CA TRP A 58 12.85 3.39 -4.77
C TRP A 58 12.45 3.96 -3.41
N ALA A 59 11.96 3.09 -2.53
CA ALA A 59 11.78 3.43 -1.12
C ALA A 59 13.12 3.28 -0.38
N PRO A 60 13.38 4.07 0.68
CA PRO A 60 14.54 3.90 1.54
C PRO A 60 14.53 2.51 2.21
N ASN A 61 15.72 1.91 2.41
CA ASN A 61 15.83 0.63 3.09
C ASN A 61 15.98 0.88 4.60
N ILE A 62 14.85 0.95 5.30
CA ILE A 62 14.81 1.35 6.72
C ILE A 62 15.69 0.44 7.59
N ASP A 63 15.72 -0.87 7.30
CA ASP A 63 16.44 -1.85 8.11
C ASP A 63 17.96 -1.72 7.96
N SER A 64 18.45 -1.45 6.74
CA SER A 64 19.90 -1.26 6.52
C SER A 64 20.37 0.15 6.78
N ASP A 65 19.57 1.14 6.40
CA ASP A 65 19.97 2.55 6.42
C ASP A 65 19.81 3.13 7.83
N GLY A 66 18.85 2.61 8.61
CA GLY A 66 18.63 2.97 10.00
C GLY A 66 18.42 4.47 10.23
N VAL A 67 18.81 4.92 11.42
CA VAL A 67 18.65 6.33 11.82
C VAL A 67 19.51 7.27 10.97
N ASP A 68 20.72 6.88 10.61
CA ASP A 68 21.63 7.72 9.81
C ASP A 68 21.11 7.91 8.38
N GLY A 69 20.55 6.86 7.78
CA GLY A 69 19.84 6.92 6.51
C GLY A 69 18.64 7.87 6.55
N LYS A 70 17.81 7.74 7.58
CA LYS A 70 16.69 8.65 7.81
C LYS A 70 17.15 10.11 7.92
N LEU A 71 18.17 10.39 8.74
CA LEU A 71 18.67 11.75 8.95
C LEU A 71 19.28 12.36 7.67
N SER A 72 20.09 11.58 6.94
CA SER A 72 20.71 12.02 5.69
C SER A 72 19.68 12.25 4.58
N GLY A 73 18.67 11.38 4.47
CA GLY A 73 17.56 11.52 3.55
C GLY A 73 16.71 12.76 3.81
N VAL A 74 16.34 13.00 5.08
CA VAL A 74 15.61 14.22 5.47
C VAL A 74 16.44 15.47 5.17
N ALA A 75 17.74 15.46 5.49
CA ALA A 75 18.63 16.58 5.18
C ALA A 75 18.74 16.84 3.66
N ALA A 76 18.74 15.79 2.84
CA ALA A 76 18.76 15.91 1.38
C ALA A 76 17.47 16.54 0.83
N VAL A 77 16.30 16.17 1.36
CA VAL A 77 15.02 16.82 1.03
C VAL A 77 15.05 18.30 1.44
N GLN A 78 15.49 18.59 2.66
CA GLN A 78 15.57 19.96 3.17
C GLN A 78 16.57 20.85 2.43
N ALA A 79 17.61 20.26 1.82
CA ALA A 79 18.60 21.02 1.06
C ALA A 79 18.00 21.72 -0.17
N HIS A 80 17.00 21.11 -0.82
CA HIS A 80 16.30 21.70 -1.96
C HIS A 80 14.92 22.27 -1.59
N ASP A 81 14.33 21.79 -0.49
CA ASP A 81 13.08 22.29 0.09
C ASP A 81 13.25 22.69 1.57
N PRO A 82 13.83 23.87 1.87
CA PRO A 82 14.05 24.32 3.25
C PRO A 82 12.77 24.52 4.07
N ALA A 83 11.61 24.54 3.43
CA ALA A 83 10.31 24.67 4.08
C ALA A 83 9.73 23.31 4.51
N PHE A 84 10.36 22.19 4.14
CA PHE A 84 9.95 20.87 4.60
C PHE A 84 10.16 20.72 6.11
N ASP A 85 9.05 20.49 6.81
CA ASP A 85 9.01 20.21 8.24
C ASP A 85 8.40 18.84 8.49
N GLU A 86 9.14 17.99 9.19
CA GLU A 86 8.76 16.60 9.47
C GLU A 86 7.47 16.51 10.30
N ASN A 87 7.26 17.41 11.26
CA ASN A 87 6.08 17.38 12.13
C ASN A 87 4.83 17.83 11.36
N VAL A 88 4.96 18.84 10.50
CA VAL A 88 3.88 19.28 9.62
C VAL A 88 3.50 18.16 8.65
N PHE A 89 4.49 17.47 8.09
CA PHE A 89 4.29 16.32 7.23
C PHE A 89 3.58 15.16 7.96
N LEU A 90 4.01 14.80 9.17
CA LEU A 90 3.36 13.74 9.95
C LEU A 90 1.90 14.09 10.33
N ALA A 91 1.61 15.36 10.63
CA ALA A 91 0.24 15.82 10.85
C ALA A 91 -0.62 15.71 9.58
N GLN A 92 -0.03 15.90 8.39
CA GLN A 92 -0.69 15.64 7.12
C GLN A 92 -0.96 14.14 6.94
N VAL A 93 0.04 13.29 7.19
CA VAL A 93 -0.09 11.82 7.08
C VAL A 93 -1.22 11.29 7.96
N GLN A 94 -1.38 11.80 9.18
CA GLN A 94 -2.50 11.43 10.04
C GLN A 94 -3.86 11.75 9.40
N ARG A 95 -4.02 12.93 8.77
CA ARG A 95 -5.27 13.27 8.05
C ARG A 95 -5.49 12.35 6.85
N LEU A 96 -4.43 12.06 6.10
CA LEU A 96 -4.49 11.16 4.94
C LEU A 96 -4.87 9.74 5.33
N PHE A 97 -4.34 9.25 6.46
CA PHE A 97 -4.67 7.94 7.02
C PHE A 97 -6.18 7.76 7.19
N PHE A 98 -6.83 8.70 7.86
CA PHE A 98 -8.27 8.63 8.07
C PHE A 98 -9.05 8.79 6.76
N ALA A 99 -8.66 9.71 5.87
CA ALA A 99 -9.35 9.89 4.59
C ALA A 99 -9.29 8.64 3.69
N VAL A 100 -8.13 7.98 3.64
CA VAL A 100 -7.93 6.75 2.84
C VAL A 100 -8.74 5.59 3.40
N LEU A 101 -8.76 5.42 4.73
CA LEU A 101 -9.56 4.37 5.38
C LEU A 101 -11.06 4.66 5.35
N GLU A 102 -11.45 5.92 5.45
CA GLU A 102 -12.86 6.33 5.29
C GLU A 102 -13.36 6.02 3.87
N ALA A 103 -12.58 6.35 2.83
CA ALA A 103 -12.91 6.00 1.45
C ALA A 103 -13.16 4.49 1.29
N TRP A 104 -12.34 3.68 1.96
CA TRP A 104 -12.47 2.22 1.99
C TRP A 104 -13.75 1.76 2.72
N THR A 105 -13.94 2.13 3.98
CA THR A 105 -15.07 1.67 4.79
C THR A 105 -16.42 2.24 4.33
N ALA A 106 -16.42 3.45 3.76
CA ALA A 106 -17.62 4.08 3.22
C ALA A 106 -17.95 3.61 1.79
N LEU A 107 -17.11 2.77 1.18
CA LEU A 107 -17.21 2.32 -0.22
C LEU A 107 -17.28 3.51 -1.20
N LYS A 108 -16.46 4.54 -0.99
CA LYS A 108 -16.42 5.78 -1.79
C LYS A 108 -14.97 6.11 -2.18
N PRO A 109 -14.43 5.52 -3.27
CA PRO A 109 -13.03 5.74 -3.68
C PRO A 109 -12.73 7.19 -4.04
N ALA A 110 -13.76 7.96 -4.42
CA ALA A 110 -13.68 9.39 -4.67
C ALA A 110 -13.11 10.19 -3.49
N LEU A 111 -13.29 9.73 -2.25
CA LEU A 111 -12.86 10.47 -1.05
C LEU A 111 -11.33 10.51 -0.88
N SER A 112 -10.61 9.53 -1.42
CA SER A 112 -9.15 9.38 -1.31
C SER A 112 -8.39 9.71 -2.60
N GLN A 113 -9.07 9.97 -3.72
CA GLN A 113 -8.44 10.17 -5.03
C GLN A 113 -7.40 11.30 -5.04
N GLY A 114 -7.67 12.40 -4.32
CA GLY A 114 -6.80 13.57 -4.31
C GLY A 114 -5.50 13.39 -3.53
N VAL A 115 -5.29 12.24 -2.87
CA VAL A 115 -4.17 12.03 -1.95
C VAL A 115 -3.36 10.78 -2.24
N MET A 116 -3.81 9.97 -3.21
CA MET A 116 -3.20 8.70 -3.60
C MET A 116 -2.66 8.80 -5.03
N ALA A 117 -1.54 8.14 -5.30
CA ALA A 117 -1.06 7.97 -6.65
C ALA A 117 -1.93 6.99 -7.44
N SER A 118 -1.89 7.09 -8.77
CA SER A 118 -2.81 6.39 -9.67
C SER A 118 -2.92 4.90 -9.39
N LEU A 119 -1.81 4.16 -9.30
CA LEU A 119 -1.88 2.71 -9.12
C LEU A 119 -2.59 2.31 -7.83
N ILE A 120 -2.15 2.81 -6.67
CA ILE A 120 -2.72 2.40 -5.39
C ILE A 120 -4.19 2.84 -5.27
N TRP A 121 -4.55 3.97 -5.88
CA TRP A 121 -5.95 4.41 -5.95
C TRP A 121 -6.80 3.52 -6.86
N GLU A 122 -6.29 3.13 -8.03
CA GLU A 122 -6.96 2.23 -8.96
C GLU A 122 -7.19 0.84 -8.33
N GLU A 123 -6.20 0.33 -7.58
CA GLU A 123 -6.34 -0.90 -6.80
C GLU A 123 -7.43 -0.77 -5.73
N GLN A 124 -7.44 0.35 -4.99
CA GLN A 124 -8.47 0.62 -3.98
C GLN A 124 -9.85 0.72 -4.61
N GLN A 125 -9.98 1.45 -5.72
CA GLN A 125 -11.21 1.61 -6.48
C GLN A 125 -11.74 0.26 -6.97
N ALA A 126 -10.88 -0.58 -7.53
CA ALA A 126 -11.25 -1.91 -8.01
C ALA A 126 -11.75 -2.80 -6.86
N GLN A 127 -11.07 -2.76 -5.70
CA GLN A 127 -11.50 -3.52 -4.54
C GLN A 127 -12.84 -3.01 -3.97
N ILE A 128 -13.05 -1.70 -3.88
CA ILE A 128 -14.32 -1.12 -3.44
C ILE A 128 -15.45 -1.53 -4.38
N ALA A 129 -15.24 -1.48 -5.69
CA ALA A 129 -16.23 -1.91 -6.67
C ALA A 129 -16.63 -3.39 -6.48
N ALA A 130 -15.66 -4.26 -6.19
CA ALA A 130 -15.94 -5.66 -5.87
C ALA A 130 -16.76 -5.83 -4.58
N TYR A 131 -16.51 -5.00 -3.57
CA TYR A 131 -17.28 -4.99 -2.31
C TYR A 131 -18.72 -4.55 -2.55
N GLN A 132 -18.91 -3.44 -3.27
CA GLN A 132 -20.23 -2.92 -3.64
C GLN A 132 -21.05 -3.96 -4.41
N GLN A 133 -20.46 -4.66 -5.38
CA GLN A 133 -21.14 -5.70 -6.16
C GLN A 133 -21.62 -6.88 -5.32
N ARG A 134 -20.88 -7.20 -4.24
CA ARG A 134 -21.22 -8.30 -3.32
C ARG A 134 -22.13 -7.87 -2.18
N GLY A 135 -22.40 -6.57 -2.04
CA GLY A 135 -23.08 -6.01 -0.87
C GLY A 135 -22.24 -6.12 0.41
N TRP A 136 -20.92 -6.20 0.27
CA TRP A 136 -20.00 -6.26 1.39
C TRP A 136 -19.57 -4.86 1.82
N HIS A 137 -19.27 -4.69 3.10
CA HIS A 137 -18.62 -3.50 3.60
C HIS A 137 -17.61 -3.86 4.68
N ASN A 138 -16.46 -3.22 4.66
CA ASN A 138 -15.46 -3.35 5.70
C ASN A 138 -15.74 -2.33 6.81
N VAL A 139 -15.46 -2.71 8.06
CA VAL A 139 -15.64 -1.83 9.21
C VAL A 139 -14.39 -1.79 10.09
N LEU A 140 -14.09 -0.58 10.57
CA LEU A 140 -12.97 -0.28 11.46
C LEU A 140 -13.47 0.42 12.73
N PRO A 141 -14.22 -0.26 13.61
CA PRO A 141 -14.80 0.37 14.78
C PRO A 141 -13.72 0.79 15.77
N LYS A 142 -13.82 2.02 16.28
CA LYS A 142 -12.84 2.63 17.19
C LYS A 142 -11.43 2.70 16.62
N LEU A 143 -11.32 2.88 15.30
CA LEU A 143 -10.05 3.16 14.64
C LEU A 143 -9.29 4.29 15.34
N ALA A 144 -8.12 3.94 15.86
CA ALA A 144 -7.21 4.85 16.54
C ALA A 144 -5.90 4.94 15.78
N PHE A 145 -5.46 6.18 15.52
CA PHE A 145 -4.11 6.47 15.06
C PHE A 145 -3.23 6.65 16.31
N THR A 146 -2.39 5.66 16.62
CA THR A 146 -1.65 5.62 17.88
C THR A 146 -0.38 6.46 17.81
N SER A 147 0.42 6.28 16.76
CA SER A 147 1.64 7.07 16.52
C SER A 147 2.10 6.97 15.07
N ALA A 148 2.95 7.91 14.66
CA ALA A 148 3.69 7.81 13.41
C ALA A 148 5.07 8.45 13.53
N VAL A 149 6.04 7.89 12.81
CA VAL A 149 7.41 8.41 12.71
C VAL A 149 7.89 8.33 11.26
N VAL A 150 8.71 9.27 10.82
CA VAL A 150 9.47 9.09 9.58
C VAL A 150 10.53 8.02 9.84
N ALA A 151 10.32 6.84 9.24
CA ALA A 151 11.20 5.70 9.39
C ALA A 151 12.36 5.74 8.38
N GLY A 152 12.15 6.34 7.21
CA GLY A 152 13.18 6.55 6.21
C GLY A 152 12.84 7.70 5.27
N ALA A 153 13.86 8.32 4.70
CA ALA A 153 13.71 9.36 3.70
C ALA A 153 14.80 9.21 2.63
N LEU A 154 14.49 9.67 1.42
CA LEU A 154 15.40 9.64 0.28
C LEU A 154 15.04 10.76 -0.69
N CYS A 155 16.03 11.55 -1.09
CA CYS A 155 15.94 12.42 -2.27
C CYS A 155 16.58 11.68 -3.46
N GLY A 156 15.75 11.03 -4.30
CA GLY A 156 16.20 10.22 -5.43
C GLY A 156 16.19 11.00 -6.75
N SER A 157 16.66 10.36 -7.82
CA SER A 157 16.57 10.92 -9.17
C SER A 157 15.11 11.00 -9.62
N GLY A 158 14.51 12.19 -9.51
CA GLY A 158 13.16 12.49 -9.98
C GLY A 158 12.14 12.64 -8.87
N PHE A 159 12.26 11.91 -7.74
CA PHE A 159 11.29 11.92 -6.65
C PHE A 159 11.96 12.05 -5.27
N ASP A 160 11.35 12.85 -4.41
CA ASP A 160 11.53 12.67 -2.97
C ASP A 160 10.63 11.52 -2.50
N THR A 161 11.15 10.67 -1.63
CA THR A 161 10.43 9.53 -1.05
C THR A 161 10.57 9.54 0.45
N ILE A 162 9.46 9.46 1.18
CA ILE A 162 9.43 9.33 2.63
C ILE A 162 8.61 8.10 3.01
N THR A 163 9.19 7.24 3.83
CA THR A 163 8.47 6.12 4.44
C THR A 163 8.11 6.49 5.88
N VAL A 164 6.82 6.43 6.18
CA VAL A 164 6.27 6.71 7.52
C VAL A 164 5.79 5.42 8.13
N ARG A 165 6.35 5.07 9.29
CA ARG A 165 5.86 3.95 10.08
C ARG A 165 4.71 4.41 10.95
N ILE A 166 3.53 3.85 10.71
CA ILE A 166 2.28 4.18 11.39
C ILE A 166 1.90 3.01 12.30
N ASN A 167 1.58 3.31 13.55
CA ASN A 167 0.95 2.38 14.47
C ASN A 167 -0.51 2.79 14.67
N ALA A 168 -1.42 1.84 14.53
CA ALA A 168 -2.86 2.06 14.69
C ALA A 168 -3.52 0.87 15.40
N SER A 169 -4.75 1.06 15.86
CA SER A 169 -5.52 0.07 16.60
C SER A 169 -6.99 0.11 16.19
N SER A 170 -7.58 -1.05 15.95
CA SER A 170 -9.00 -1.22 15.57
C SER A 170 -9.32 -2.70 15.47
N ALA A 171 -10.60 -3.05 15.52
CA ALA A 171 -11.05 -4.25 14.83
C ALA A 171 -11.06 -3.99 13.31
N ASP A 172 -10.88 -5.00 12.48
CA ASP A 172 -10.94 -4.89 11.01
C ASP A 172 -11.60 -6.15 10.46
N TYR A 173 -12.87 -6.02 10.07
CA TYR A 173 -13.66 -7.15 9.58
C TYR A 173 -14.66 -6.72 8.51
N ASP A 174 -15.05 -7.69 7.70
CA ASP A 174 -16.01 -7.53 6.63
C ASP A 174 -17.39 -8.03 7.06
N LEU A 175 -18.40 -7.28 6.67
CA LEU A 175 -19.81 -7.58 6.85
C LEU A 175 -20.46 -7.82 5.49
N ASP A 176 -21.36 -8.79 5.41
CA ASP A 176 -22.26 -8.93 4.26
C ASP A 176 -23.43 -7.93 4.31
N SER A 177 -24.36 -8.05 3.36
CA SER A 177 -25.53 -7.18 3.26
C SER A 177 -26.54 -7.37 4.39
N GLY A 178 -26.48 -8.49 5.11
CA GLY A 178 -27.27 -8.77 6.31
C GLY A 178 -26.61 -8.30 7.60
N GLY A 179 -25.38 -7.78 7.54
CA GLY A 179 -24.60 -7.38 8.71
C GLY A 179 -23.94 -8.55 9.44
N GLN A 180 -23.82 -9.72 8.79
CA GLN A 180 -23.10 -10.85 9.33
C GLN A 180 -21.60 -10.71 9.02
N VAL A 181 -20.76 -11.02 10.01
CA VAL A 181 -19.30 -11.06 9.83
C VAL A 181 -18.95 -12.21 8.89
N ILE A 182 -18.25 -11.89 7.81
CA ILE A 182 -17.81 -12.85 6.77
C ILE A 182 -16.30 -13.03 6.68
N GLY A 183 -15.53 -12.21 7.40
CA GLY A 183 -14.07 -12.34 7.49
C GLY A 183 -13.42 -11.22 8.29
N GLY A 184 -12.17 -11.42 8.67
CA GLY A 184 -11.39 -10.46 9.48
C GLY A 184 -11.56 -10.64 10.99
N GLU A 185 -11.06 -9.67 11.76
CA GLU A 185 -10.98 -9.70 13.21
C GLU A 185 -11.91 -8.70 13.87
N THR A 186 -12.81 -9.21 14.72
CA THR A 186 -13.80 -8.39 15.45
C THR A 186 -13.27 -7.83 16.76
N GLN A 187 -12.19 -8.42 17.28
CA GLN A 187 -11.49 -7.92 18.46
C GLN A 187 -10.44 -6.90 18.02
N PRO A 188 -10.37 -5.71 18.66
CA PRO A 188 -9.31 -4.76 18.38
C PRO A 188 -7.91 -5.32 18.63
N TRP A 189 -6.99 -4.99 17.73
CA TRP A 189 -5.58 -5.32 17.82
C TRP A 189 -4.74 -4.16 17.27
N ASP A 190 -3.49 -4.08 17.72
CA ASP A 190 -2.55 -3.06 17.28
C ASP A 190 -1.77 -3.54 16.06
N TRP A 191 -1.69 -2.70 15.03
CA TRP A 191 -0.94 -2.99 13.81
C TRP A 191 0.04 -1.89 13.43
N THR A 192 1.02 -2.30 12.64
CA THR A 192 2.04 -1.43 12.09
C THR A 192 2.02 -1.52 10.57
N GLU A 193 2.00 -0.37 9.90
CA GLU A 193 2.15 -0.25 8.46
C GLU A 193 3.19 0.82 8.13
N ASP A 194 4.01 0.55 7.12
CA ASP A 194 4.90 1.53 6.53
C ASP A 194 4.18 2.14 5.30
N TRP A 195 3.83 3.41 5.36
CA TRP A 195 3.21 4.16 4.27
C TRP A 195 4.28 4.97 3.54
N ILE A 196 4.40 4.74 2.23
CA ILE A 196 5.39 5.38 1.38
C ILE A 196 4.72 6.52 0.62
N PHE A 197 5.28 7.70 0.80
CA PHE A 197 4.84 8.92 0.15
C PHE A 197 5.89 9.42 -0.82
N GLN A 198 5.45 9.88 -1.99
CA GLN A 198 6.35 10.44 -2.99
C GLN A 198 5.80 11.72 -3.59
N ARG A 199 6.73 12.58 -3.98
CA ARG A 199 6.48 13.78 -4.78
C ARG A 199 7.65 14.01 -5.73
N PRO A 200 7.49 14.79 -6.82
CA PRO A 200 8.64 15.17 -7.64
C PRO A 200 9.71 15.85 -6.79
N SER A 201 10.98 15.45 -6.96
CA SER A 201 12.14 16.06 -6.27
C SER A 201 12.36 17.54 -6.63
N THR A 202 11.70 18.04 -7.66
CA THR A 202 11.69 19.46 -8.05
C THR A 202 10.59 20.27 -7.36
N ALA A 203 9.71 19.60 -6.60
CA ALA A 203 8.66 20.25 -5.85
C ALA A 203 9.20 20.78 -4.52
N GLN A 204 8.68 21.95 -4.10
CA GLN A 204 8.98 22.54 -2.81
C GLN A 204 7.70 22.67 -2.00
N THR A 205 7.80 22.58 -0.67
CA THR A 205 6.68 22.76 0.24
C THR A 205 6.15 24.18 0.09
N GLY A 206 4.83 24.31 -0.05
CA GLY A 206 4.18 25.62 -0.08
C GLY A 206 4.52 26.42 1.17
N ARG A 207 4.77 27.73 1.03
CA ARG A 207 5.10 28.58 2.19
C ARG A 207 3.96 28.55 3.20
N ALA A 208 4.26 28.35 4.47
CA ALA A 208 3.26 28.36 5.54
C ALA A 208 2.38 29.62 5.45
N GLY A 209 1.06 29.43 5.52
CA GLY A 209 0.05 30.49 5.34
C GLY A 209 -0.34 30.78 3.89
N THR A 210 0.23 30.08 2.89
CA THR A 210 -0.17 30.21 1.49
C THR A 210 -1.34 29.27 1.20
N ILE A 211 -2.55 29.82 1.21
CA ILE A 211 -3.73 29.12 0.70
C ILE A 211 -3.68 29.15 -0.82
N THR A 212 -3.69 27.98 -1.44
CA THR A 212 -3.75 27.83 -2.89
C THR A 212 -5.17 27.44 -3.29
N SER A 213 -5.79 28.23 -4.16
CA SER A 213 -7.05 27.84 -4.78
C SER A 213 -6.76 26.91 -5.95
N GLN A 214 -7.37 25.72 -5.94
CA GLN A 214 -7.26 24.75 -7.02
C GLN A 214 -8.58 24.01 -7.24
N ALA A 215 -8.75 23.43 -8.43
CA ALA A 215 -9.89 22.57 -8.71
C ALA A 215 -9.75 21.24 -7.94
N CYS A 216 -10.79 20.84 -7.22
CA CYS A 216 -10.88 19.53 -6.61
C CYS A 216 -10.81 18.45 -7.71
N PRO A 217 -9.91 17.45 -7.60
CA PRO A 217 -9.78 16.40 -8.61
C PRO A 217 -11.02 15.50 -8.72
N ASN A 218 -11.86 15.45 -7.67
CA ASN A 218 -13.06 14.63 -7.64
C ASN A 218 -14.28 15.34 -8.28
N CYS A 219 -14.54 16.61 -7.94
CA CYS A 219 -15.77 17.30 -8.36
C CYS A 219 -15.56 18.59 -9.18
N GLY A 220 -14.32 19.05 -9.34
CA GLY A 220 -13.99 20.28 -10.06
C GLY A 220 -14.25 21.59 -9.31
N ALA A 221 -14.82 21.54 -8.10
CA ALA A 221 -15.05 22.75 -7.30
C ALA A 221 -13.72 23.46 -6.96
N SER A 222 -13.74 24.79 -6.91
CA SER A 222 -12.59 25.58 -6.46
C SER A 222 -12.45 25.44 -4.95
N VAL A 223 -11.38 24.80 -4.49
CA VAL A 223 -11.10 24.57 -3.07
C VAL A 223 -9.84 25.34 -2.70
N ASN A 224 -9.95 26.08 -1.60
CA ASN A 224 -8.83 26.70 -0.92
C ASN A 224 -8.10 25.63 -0.10
N VAL A 225 -6.89 25.27 -0.52
CA VAL A 225 -6.09 24.23 0.12
C VAL A 225 -4.81 24.83 0.66
N ASP A 226 -4.48 24.53 1.91
CA ASP A 226 -3.21 24.89 2.54
C ASP A 226 -2.14 23.81 2.25
N ILE A 227 -2.37 22.59 2.71
CA ILE A 227 -1.54 21.40 2.61
C ILE A 227 -2.44 20.21 2.25
N THR A 228 -3.47 19.97 3.07
CA THR A 228 -4.52 18.97 2.82
C THR A 228 -5.80 19.43 3.45
N SER A 229 -6.86 19.49 2.65
CA SER A 229 -8.17 19.96 3.09
C SER A 229 -9.26 19.03 2.58
N ILE A 230 -10.37 18.96 3.30
CA ILE A 230 -11.57 18.29 2.84
C ILE A 230 -12.34 19.26 1.93
N CYS A 231 -12.69 18.82 0.73
CA CYS A 231 -13.49 19.60 -0.19
C CYS A 231 -14.89 19.83 0.41
N PRO A 232 -15.34 21.08 0.63
CA PRO A 232 -16.63 21.34 1.28
C PRO A 232 -17.84 21.02 0.39
N PHE A 233 -17.62 20.59 -0.85
CA PHE A 233 -18.67 20.30 -1.83
C PHE A 233 -18.89 18.79 -2.06
N CYS A 234 -17.85 17.98 -1.92
CA CYS A 234 -17.91 16.54 -2.22
C CYS A 234 -17.20 15.66 -1.19
N ASP A 235 -16.71 16.27 -0.11
CA ASP A 235 -16.00 15.64 1.01
C ASP A 235 -14.70 14.91 0.66
N ALA A 236 -14.23 15.00 -0.59
CA ALA A 236 -12.96 14.40 -0.99
C ALA A 236 -11.78 15.12 -0.32
N ALA A 237 -10.81 14.34 0.15
CA ALA A 237 -9.53 14.87 0.59
C ALA A 237 -8.74 15.38 -0.62
N VAL A 238 -8.22 16.61 -0.51
CA VAL A 238 -7.48 17.31 -1.56
C VAL A 238 -6.16 17.80 -0.99
N ILE A 239 -5.03 17.43 -1.60
CA ILE A 239 -3.71 17.99 -1.27
C ILE A 239 -3.39 19.19 -2.15
N SER A 240 -2.56 20.12 -1.66
CA SER A 240 -2.13 21.32 -2.39
C SER A 240 -1.32 20.98 -3.66
N GLY A 241 -1.97 20.95 -4.82
CA GLY A 241 -1.39 20.93 -6.17
C GLY A 241 -0.22 19.97 -6.43
N LYS A 242 0.60 20.33 -7.43
CA LYS A 242 1.82 19.60 -7.86
C LYS A 242 2.91 19.45 -6.77
N PHE A 243 2.71 20.04 -5.60
CA PHE A 243 3.70 20.15 -4.55
C PHE A 243 3.44 19.21 -3.37
N GLY A 244 2.28 18.55 -3.35
CA GLY A 244 1.90 17.65 -2.28
C GLY A 244 2.55 16.26 -2.37
N TRP A 245 2.61 15.61 -1.22
CA TRP A 245 3.00 14.21 -1.09
C TRP A 245 1.80 13.30 -1.40
N LEU A 246 1.99 12.38 -2.35
CA LEU A 246 1.00 11.35 -2.67
C LEU A 246 1.39 10.04 -1.99
N LEU A 247 0.40 9.35 -1.43
CA LEU A 247 0.56 7.96 -1.00
C LEU A 247 0.76 7.09 -2.23
N THR A 248 1.88 6.37 -2.33
CA THR A 248 2.20 5.52 -3.47
C THR A 248 2.19 4.04 -3.15
N ARG A 249 2.60 3.68 -1.93
CA ARG A 249 2.70 2.28 -1.50
C ARG A 249 2.42 2.14 0.00
N ILE A 250 1.88 0.99 0.40
CA ILE A 250 1.74 0.56 1.79
C ILE A 250 2.41 -0.80 1.93
N ASP A 251 3.29 -0.92 2.91
CA ASP A 251 3.91 -2.18 3.34
C ASP A 251 3.45 -2.53 4.76
N ARG A 252 3.32 -3.83 5.03
CA ARG A 252 3.02 -4.34 6.38
C ARG A 252 4.32 -4.72 7.06
N VAL A 253 4.44 -4.41 8.35
CA VAL A 253 5.65 -4.63 9.17
C VAL A 253 5.38 -5.63 10.28
#